data_AF-A0A2V5ULA9-F1
#
_entry.id   AF-A0A2V5ULA9-F1
#
_cell.length_a   1.000
_cell.length_b   1.000
_cell.length_c   1.000
_cell.angle_alpha   90.00
_cell.angle_beta   90.00
_cell.angle_gamma   90.00
#
_symmetry.space_group_name_H-M   'P 1'
#
loop_
_entity.id
_entity.type
_entity.pdbx_description
1 polymer ?
#
loop_
_entity_poly.entity_id
_entity_poly.type
_entity_poly.pdbx_seq_one_letter_code
_entity_poly.pdbx_strand_id
1 'polypeptide(L)'
;RTGWSVDAWLNIGPFDLIGEYLEEYVNGRTVNGVPPGFANFTTSGFQITSGFFLIPKKFQIAVQWQELNPGQKGNDGIYSITGGLNYYIHGDDLKLMVNYIHTWSDFRQANPEFGQDQFNEVIGRVQVMF
;
A
#
# COMPACT_ATOMS: atom_id res chain seq x y z
N ARG A 1 -4.45 -6.02 21.57
CA ARG A 1 -4.27 -6.28 20.13
C ARG A 1 -3.23 -7.37 19.97
N THR A 2 -3.40 -8.20 18.94
CA THR A 2 -2.48 -9.28 18.57
C THR A 2 -2.42 -9.30 17.06
N GLY A 3 -1.24 -9.36 16.48
CA GLY A 3 -1.08 -9.37 15.02
C GLY A 3 0.09 -10.22 14.60
N TRP A 4 0.08 -10.56 13.32
CA TRP A 4 1.14 -11.31 12.67
C TRP A 4 1.28 -10.81 11.23
N SER A 5 2.45 -11.02 10.67
CA SER A 5 2.73 -10.73 9.27
C SER A 5 3.65 -11.78 8.70
N VAL A 6 3.65 -11.87 7.37
CA VAL A 6 4.62 -12.65 6.61
C VAL A 6 5.04 -11.84 5.40
N ASP A 7 6.34 -11.83 5.14
CA ASP A 7 6.91 -11.23 3.95
C ASP A 7 7.82 -12.22 3.23
N ALA A 8 7.95 -12.03 1.93
CA ALA A 8 8.89 -12.74 1.10
C ALA A 8 9.41 -11.83 -0.01
N TRP A 9 10.68 -11.98 -0.35
CA TRP A 9 11.30 -11.29 -1.48
C TRP A 9 12.00 -12.27 -2.41
N LEU A 10 12.03 -11.90 -3.68
CA LEU A 10 12.75 -12.59 -4.74
C LEU A 10 13.47 -11.56 -5.61
N ASN A 11 14.78 -11.72 -5.76
CA ASN A 11 15.58 -10.95 -6.70
C ASN A 11 16.22 -11.93 -7.70
N ILE A 12 15.94 -11.74 -8.99
CA ILE A 12 16.54 -12.53 -10.07
C ILE A 12 16.94 -11.59 -11.20
N GLY A 13 18.23 -11.29 -11.30
CA GLY A 13 18.78 -10.43 -12.36
C GLY A 13 18.13 -9.03 -12.33
N PRO A 14 17.47 -8.58 -13.41
CA PRO A 14 16.80 -7.27 -13.45
C PRO A 14 15.44 -7.24 -12.73
N PHE A 15 14.95 -8.38 -12.24
CA PHE A 15 13.61 -8.52 -11.67
C PHE A 15 13.65 -8.56 -10.13
N ASP A 16 12.75 -7.79 -9.53
CA ASP A 16 12.46 -7.73 -8.10
C ASP A 16 10.99 -8.08 -7.86
N LEU A 17 10.71 -8.87 -6.83
CA LEU A 17 9.37 -9.13 -6.32
C LEU A 17 9.40 -9.14 -4.79
N ILE A 18 8.46 -8.42 -4.19
CA ILE A 18 8.23 -8.40 -2.74
C ILE A 18 6.74 -8.61 -2.52
N GLY A 19 6.39 -9.51 -1.61
CA GLY A 19 5.03 -9.72 -1.14
C GLY A 19 4.99 -9.63 0.38
N GLU A 20 3.97 -8.99 0.91
CA GLU A 20 3.71 -8.87 2.35
C GLU A 20 2.22 -9.06 2.60
N TYR A 21 1.90 -9.83 3.64
CA TYR A 21 0.56 -9.94 4.21
C TYR A 21 0.62 -9.62 5.70
N LEU A 22 -0.39 -8.93 6.20
CA LEU A 22 -0.57 -8.66 7.63
C LEU A 22 -2.00 -8.93 8.06
N GLU A 23 -2.14 -9.28 9.34
CA GLU A 23 -3.42 -9.35 10.02
C GLU A 23 -3.25 -8.93 11.49
N GLU A 24 -4.15 -8.07 11.96
CA GLU A 24 -4.18 -7.60 13.35
C GLU A 24 -5.59 -7.67 13.92
N TYR A 25 -5.74 -8.41 15.02
CA TYR A 25 -6.93 -8.40 15.85
C TYR A 25 -6.86 -7.26 16.86
N VAL A 26 -7.85 -6.36 16.80
CA VAL A 26 -7.99 -5.18 17.65
C VAL A 26 -9.16 -5.37 18.60
N ASN A 27 -8.85 -5.43 19.88
CA ASN A 27 -9.84 -5.45 20.96
C ASN A 27 -10.00 -4.05 21.57
N GLY A 28 -11.25 -3.59 21.68
CA GLY A 28 -11.58 -2.37 22.39
C GLY A 28 -11.23 -2.48 23.87
N ARG A 29 -10.68 -1.41 24.44
CA ARG A 29 -10.29 -1.34 25.85
C ARG A 29 -11.19 -0.39 26.61
N THR A 30 -11.78 -0.87 27.71
CA THR A 30 -12.44 0.00 28.70
C THR A 30 -11.38 0.85 29.42
N VAL A 31 -11.55 2.17 29.40
CA VAL A 31 -10.65 3.11 30.07
C VAL A 31 -11.46 3.90 31.10
N ASN A 32 -11.03 3.87 32.37
CA ASN A 32 -11.73 4.54 33.48
C ASN A 32 -13.24 4.22 33.57
N GLY A 33 -13.60 2.95 33.31
CA GLY A 33 -15.00 2.50 33.33
C GLY A 33 -15.83 2.89 32.09
N VAL A 34 -15.26 3.62 31.13
CA VAL A 34 -15.92 3.96 29.87
C VAL A 34 -15.68 2.84 28.85
N PRO A 35 -16.74 2.18 28.34
CA PRO A 35 -16.61 1.15 27.30
C PRO A 35 -16.02 1.71 26.00
N PRO A 36 -15.37 0.87 25.18
CA PRO A 36 -14.85 1.31 23.88
C PRO A 36 -15.96 1.76 22.95
N GLY A 37 -15.71 2.83 22.18
CA GLY A 37 -16.66 3.38 21.19
C GLY A 37 -16.75 2.58 19.89
N PHE A 38 -16.13 1.41 19.82
CA PHE A 38 -16.11 0.52 18.66
C PHE A 38 -16.11 -0.95 19.12
N ALA A 39 -16.70 -1.82 18.29
CA ALA A 39 -16.65 -3.26 18.49
C ALA A 39 -15.25 -3.79 18.12
N ASN A 40 -14.84 -4.92 18.71
CA ASN A 40 -13.61 -5.58 18.30
C ASN A 40 -13.65 -5.91 16.80
N PHE A 41 -12.50 -5.80 16.13
CA PHE A 41 -12.39 -6.03 14.70
C PHE A 41 -11.04 -6.65 14.34
N THR A 42 -10.96 -7.19 13.13
CA THR A 42 -9.71 -7.68 12.54
C THR A 42 -9.42 -6.83 11.31
N THR A 43 -8.26 -6.18 11.28
CA THR A 43 -7.74 -5.56 10.07
C THR A 43 -6.77 -6.52 9.38
N SER A 44 -6.81 -6.57 8.06
CA SER A 44 -5.88 -7.36 7.27
C SER A 44 -5.58 -6.66 5.95
N GLY A 45 -4.48 -7.05 5.32
CA GLY A 45 -4.12 -6.48 4.05
C GLY A 45 -2.90 -7.15 3.46
N PHE A 46 -2.66 -6.87 2.20
CA PHE A 46 -1.45 -7.29 1.52
C PHE A 46 -0.91 -6.18 0.62
N GLN A 47 0.38 -6.29 0.32
CA GLN A 47 0.98 -5.61 -0.81
C GLN A 47 1.85 -6.58 -1.60
N ILE A 48 1.81 -6.46 -2.93
CA ILE A 48 2.73 -7.13 -3.82
C ILE A 48 3.35 -6.06 -4.71
N THR A 49 4.67 -5.94 -4.66
CA THR A 49 5.43 -4.99 -5.47
C THR A 49 6.38 -5.77 -6.38
N SER A 50 6.34 -5.50 -7.67
CA SER A 50 7.31 -6.00 -8.64
C SER A 50 8.05 -4.85 -9.30
N GLY A 51 9.33 -5.07 -9.57
CA GLY A 51 10.22 -4.13 -10.24
C GLY A 51 10.97 -4.82 -11.36
N PHE A 52 11.22 -4.10 -12.46
CA PHE A 52 12.06 -4.60 -13.54
C PHE A 52 12.96 -3.49 -14.11
N PHE A 53 14.27 -3.72 -14.11
CA PHE A 53 15.22 -2.81 -14.75
C PHE A 53 15.26 -3.01 -16.27
N LEU A 54 14.64 -2.08 -17.00
CA LEU A 54 14.73 -2.01 -18.47
C LEU A 54 16.14 -1.62 -18.92
N ILE A 55 16.79 -0.71 -18.19
CA ILE A 55 18.20 -0.38 -18.35
C ILE A 55 18.87 -0.65 -17.00
N PRO A 56 19.83 -1.60 -16.93
CA PRO A 56 20.46 -1.97 -15.67
C PRO A 56 20.94 -0.73 -14.88
N LYS A 57 20.50 -0.62 -13.63
CA LYS A 57 20.88 0.46 -12.69
C LYS A 57 20.52 1.88 -13.13
N LYS A 58 19.70 2.05 -14.17
CA LYS A 58 19.35 3.37 -14.74
C LYS A 58 17.87 3.60 -14.88
N PHE A 59 17.13 2.63 -15.40
CA PHE A 59 15.70 2.79 -15.65
C PHE A 59 14.94 1.55 -15.22
N GLN A 60 14.01 1.73 -14.28
CA GLN A 60 13.20 0.67 -13.70
C GLN A 60 11.72 1.01 -13.87
N ILE A 61 10.93 0.00 -14.22
CA ILE A 61 9.47 0.03 -14.12
C ILE A 61 9.07 -0.69 -12.84
N ALA A 62 8.05 -0.20 -12.15
CA ALA A 62 7.53 -0.82 -10.94
C ALA A 62 6.00 -0.92 -11.01
N VAL A 63 5.46 -2.01 -10.48
CA VAL A 63 4.02 -2.18 -10.30
C VAL A 63 3.77 -2.65 -8.87
N GLN A 64 2.81 -2.02 -8.20
CA GLN A 64 2.35 -2.45 -6.88
C GLN A 64 0.83 -2.67 -6.92
N TRP A 65 0.38 -3.78 -6.34
CA TRP A 65 -1.01 -4.02 -5.99
C TRP A 65 -1.11 -4.14 -4.47
N GLN A 66 -2.02 -3.38 -3.87
CA GLN A 66 -2.28 -3.42 -2.44
C GLN A 66 -3.78 -3.45 -2.13
N GLU A 67 -4.10 -4.09 -1.03
CA GLU A 67 -5.42 -4.14 -0.43
C GLU A 67 -5.28 -3.94 1.08
N LEU A 68 -6.20 -3.17 1.65
CA LEU A 68 -6.39 -3.07 3.09
C LEU A 68 -7.88 -3.22 3.40
N ASN A 69 -8.20 -4.16 4.26
CA ASN A 69 -9.45 -4.28 4.96
C ASN A 69 -9.28 -3.68 6.39
N PRO A 70 -9.83 -2.50 6.68
CA PRO A 70 -9.84 -1.95 8.04
C PRO A 70 -10.64 -2.81 9.02
N GLY A 71 -11.71 -3.45 8.56
CA GLY A 71 -12.55 -4.37 9.34
C GLY A 71 -13.45 -3.68 10.38
N GLN A 72 -13.49 -2.34 10.41
CA GLN A 72 -14.28 -1.59 11.39
C GLN A 72 -15.76 -1.48 11.00
N LYS A 73 -16.06 -1.61 9.71
CA LYS A 73 -17.41 -1.65 9.13
C LYS A 73 -17.49 -2.75 8.06
N GLY A 74 -18.70 -3.16 7.70
CA GLY A 74 -18.89 -4.00 6.52
C GLY A 74 -18.59 -3.21 5.25
N ASN A 75 -17.89 -3.81 4.29
CA ASN A 75 -17.51 -3.22 3.00
C ASN A 75 -16.72 -1.90 3.17
N ASP A 76 -15.67 -1.89 3.98
CA ASP A 76 -14.79 -0.74 4.18
C ASP A 76 -13.39 -0.91 3.56
N GLY A 77 -13.25 -1.88 2.65
CA GLY A 77 -12.01 -2.16 1.95
C GLY A 77 -11.50 -1.01 1.07
N ILE A 78 -10.19 -0.93 0.93
CA ILE A 78 -9.49 -0.03 0.00
C ILE A 78 -8.44 -0.80 -0.78
N TYR A 79 -8.45 -0.62 -2.09
CA TYR A 79 -7.63 -1.37 -3.04
C TYR A 79 -6.92 -0.40 -3.95
N SER A 80 -5.66 -0.64 -4.30
CA SER A 80 -4.96 0.23 -5.23
C SER A 80 -3.97 -0.52 -6.11
N ILE A 81 -3.88 -0.08 -7.37
CA ILE A 81 -2.80 -0.46 -8.27
C ILE A 81 -1.96 0.78 -8.58
N THR A 82 -0.66 0.64 -8.43
CA THR A 82 0.33 1.68 -8.73
C THR A 82 1.21 1.22 -9.88
N GLY A 83 1.36 2.06 -10.91
CA GLY A 83 2.38 1.94 -11.94
C GLY A 83 3.42 3.03 -11.79
N GLY A 84 4.70 2.68 -11.75
CA GLY A 84 5.81 3.57 -11.46
C GLY A 84 6.94 3.48 -12.45
N LEU A 85 7.60 4.62 -12.68
CA LEU A 85 8.85 4.74 -13.43
C LEU A 85 9.91 5.37 -12.53
N ASN A 86 11.07 4.71 -12.42
CA ASN A 86 12.21 5.18 -11.65
C ASN A 86 13.42 5.40 -12.57
N TYR A 87 14.01 6.59 -12.51
CA TYR A 87 15.23 6.94 -13.23
C TYR A 87 16.36 7.28 -12.26
N TYR A 88 17.42 6.48 -12.30
CA TYR A 88 18.56 6.54 -11.39
C TYR A 88 19.69 7.36 -12.04
N ILE A 89 19.82 8.61 -11.62
CA ILE A 89 20.85 9.52 -12.14
C ILE A 89 22.20 9.08 -11.55
N HIS A 90 22.24 8.88 -10.23
CA HIS A 90 23.41 8.41 -9.49
C HIS A 90 23.01 7.39 -8.42
N GLY A 91 22.81 6.13 -8.84
CA GLY A 91 22.38 5.08 -7.92
C GLY A 91 21.14 5.49 -7.10
N ASP A 92 21.08 5.05 -5.84
CA ASP A 92 20.02 5.44 -4.91
C ASP A 92 20.22 6.84 -4.29
N ASP A 93 21.38 7.46 -4.51
CA ASP A 93 21.73 8.79 -3.97
C ASP A 93 20.97 9.90 -4.70
N LEU A 94 20.72 9.74 -6.00
CA LEU A 94 19.95 10.69 -6.81
C LEU A 94 19.07 9.96 -7.82
N LYS A 95 17.75 10.04 -7.61
CA LYS A 95 16.76 9.43 -8.50
C LYS A 95 15.47 10.23 -8.64
N LEU A 96 14.84 10.07 -9.79
CA LEU A 96 13.52 10.61 -10.14
C LEU A 96 12.51 9.46 -10.18
N MET A 97 11.32 9.68 -9.64
CA MET A 97 10.26 8.70 -9.60
C MET A 97 8.95 9.36 -10.01
N VAL A 98 8.16 8.69 -10.85
CA VAL A 98 6.80 9.12 -11.20
C VAL A 98 5.88 7.92 -11.08
N ASN A 99 4.80 8.07 -10.32
CA ASN A 99 3.81 7.03 -10.07
C ASN A 99 2.43 7.51 -10.50
N TYR A 100 1.68 6.62 -11.14
CA TYR A 100 0.24 6.70 -11.31
C TYR A 100 -0.40 5.69 -10.38
N ILE A 101 -1.41 6.11 -9.63
CA ILE A 101 -2.13 5.29 -8.66
C ILE A 101 -3.60 5.34 -9.02
N HIS A 102 -4.23 4.18 -9.13
CA HIS A 102 -5.68 4.07 -9.19
C HIS A 102 -6.17 3.34 -7.95
N THR A 103 -7.19 3.89 -7.30
CA THR A 103 -7.71 3.41 -6.02
C THR A 103 -9.22 3.20 -6.09
N TRP A 104 -9.67 2.07 -5.53
CA TRP A 104 -11.08 1.76 -5.27
C TRP A 104 -11.33 1.77 -3.77
N SER A 105 -12.51 2.25 -3.34
CA SER A 105 -12.93 2.28 -1.94
C SER A 105 -14.37 1.79 -1.79
N ASP A 106 -14.52 0.59 -1.22
CA ASP A 106 -15.83 0.03 -0.88
C ASP A 106 -16.55 0.90 0.14
N PHE A 107 -15.80 1.50 1.08
CA PHE A 107 -16.35 2.45 2.05
C PHE A 107 -17.07 3.61 1.37
N ARG A 108 -16.43 4.25 0.38
CA ARG A 108 -17.04 5.38 -0.34
C ARG A 108 -18.14 4.93 -1.30
N GLN A 109 -18.06 3.71 -1.82
CA GLN A 109 -19.17 3.12 -2.58
C GLN A 109 -20.44 2.99 -1.71
N ALA A 110 -20.27 2.55 -0.45
CA ALA A 110 -21.37 2.44 0.51
C ALA A 110 -21.78 3.78 1.14
N ASN A 111 -20.92 4.79 1.09
CA ASN A 111 -21.11 6.11 1.72
C ASN A 111 -20.72 7.23 0.73
N PRO A 112 -21.52 7.47 -0.33
CA PRO A 112 -21.16 8.34 -1.45
C PRO A 112 -21.03 9.83 -1.06
N GLU A 113 -21.56 10.23 0.09
CA GLU A 113 -21.39 11.56 0.65
C GLU A 113 -19.91 11.90 0.97
N PHE A 114 -19.05 10.89 1.08
CA PHE A 114 -17.61 11.06 1.31
C PHE A 114 -16.77 11.14 0.02
N GLY A 115 -17.42 11.23 -1.14
CA GLY A 115 -16.78 11.47 -2.44
C GLY A 115 -16.74 10.26 -3.35
N GLN A 116 -15.95 10.35 -4.42
CA GLN A 116 -15.82 9.29 -5.43
C GLN A 116 -15.22 8.02 -4.80
N ASP A 117 -15.81 6.87 -5.12
CA ASP A 117 -15.36 5.54 -4.74
C ASP A 117 -14.18 5.04 -5.59
N GLN A 118 -13.90 5.72 -6.69
CA GLN A 118 -12.75 5.50 -7.56
C GLN A 118 -12.02 6.81 -7.84
N PHE A 119 -10.70 6.81 -7.71
CA PHE A 119 -9.91 8.02 -7.94
C PHE A 119 -8.50 7.69 -8.43
N ASN A 120 -7.89 8.69 -9.09
CA ASN A 120 -6.56 8.59 -9.68
C ASN A 120 -5.65 9.65 -9.07
N GLU A 121 -4.40 9.27 -8.82
CA GLU A 121 -3.36 10.17 -8.33
C GLU A 121 -2.11 10.02 -9.18
N VAL A 122 -1.41 11.15 -9.40
CA VAL A 122 -0.09 11.15 -10.03
C VAL A 122 0.88 11.83 -9.08
N ILE A 123 1.92 11.10 -8.69
CA ILE A 123 2.91 11.56 -7.72
C ILE A 123 4.29 11.54 -8.37
N GLY A 124 4.92 12.71 -8.46
CA GLY A 124 6.33 12.85 -8.80
C GLY A 124 7.18 13.00 -7.54
N ARG A 125 8.35 12.37 -7.52
CA ARG A 125 9.33 12.50 -6.43
C ARG A 125 10.73 12.66 -6.99
N VAL A 126 11.48 13.61 -6.42
CA VAL A 126 12.94 13.70 -6.56
C VAL A 126 13.52 13.29 -5.21
N GLN A 127 14.44 12.32 -5.22
CA GLN A 127 15.16 11.90 -4.03
C GLN A 127 16.63 12.31 -4.14
N VAL A 128 17.15 12.89 -3.05
CA VAL A 128 18.57 13.17 -2.85
C VAL A 128 18.98 12.61 -1.48
N MET A 129 20.00 11.78 -1.45
CA MET A 129 20.64 11.23 -0.24
C MET A 129 22.14 11.50 -0.28
N PHE A 130 22.76 11.70 0.89
CA PHE A 130 24.17 12.04 1.08
C PHE A 130 24.78 11.25 2.25
#